data_AF-A0A1J3JFD1-F1
#
_entry.id   AF-A0A1J3JFD1-F1
#
_cell.length_a   1.000
_cell.length_b   1.000
_cell.length_c   1.000
_cell.angle_alpha   90.00
_cell.angle_beta   90.00
_cell.angle_gamma   90.00
#
_symmetry.space_group_name_H-M   'P 1'
#
loop_
_entity.id
_entity.type
_entity.pdbx_description
1 polymer ?
#
loop_
_entity_poly.entity_id
_entity_poly.type
_entity_poly.pdbx_seq_one_letter_code
_entity_poly.pdbx_strand_id
1 'polypeptide(L)'
;FALCLSFPLQRFLQCQLKNHVPAFAAAVALVVHLFVCWLFVYGLKLGIVGTMATVSVSWWVNVLVLLAYSVCGGCPLTWPGFSSEAFTGLWEFLKLSASSGVMLCLENWYYRILIIMTGNLLNARIAVDSLSICLSISGWEMMIPLAFFAGTGVRVANELGAGNGKGAR
;
A
#
# COMPACT_ATOMS: atom_id res chain seq x y z
N PHE A 1 -2.55 6.37 -9.22
CA PHE A 1 -1.25 6.38 -9.92
C PHE A 1 -0.08 6.21 -8.95
N ALA A 2 0.07 7.05 -7.92
CA ALA A 2 1.18 6.95 -6.96
C ALA A 2 1.38 5.56 -6.30
N LEU A 3 0.30 4.80 -6.07
CA LEU A 3 0.36 3.42 -5.55
C LEU A 3 1.23 2.47 -6.38
N CYS A 4 1.25 2.63 -7.70
CA CYS A 4 2.06 1.80 -8.61
C CYS A 4 3.56 1.95 -8.35
N LEU A 5 3.99 3.10 -7.83
CA LEU A 5 5.38 3.35 -7.44
C LEU A 5 5.61 3.05 -5.95
N SER A 6 4.63 3.39 -5.11
CA SER A 6 4.71 3.22 -3.66
C SER A 6 4.87 1.76 -3.24
N PHE A 7 4.08 0.84 -3.81
CA PHE A 7 4.14 -0.56 -3.39
C PHE A 7 5.47 -1.25 -3.73
N PRO A 8 6.01 -1.13 -4.96
CA PRO A 8 7.34 -1.65 -5.27
C PRO A 8 8.44 -1.04 -4.40
N LEU A 9 8.43 0.28 -4.18
CA LEU A 9 9.43 0.95 -3.33
C LEU A 9 9.35 0.49 -1.87
N GLN A 10 8.15 0.34 -1.32
CA GLN A 10 7.97 -0.21 0.02
C GLN A 10 8.49 -1.64 0.10
N ARG A 11 8.14 -2.50 -0.86
CA ARG A 11 8.62 -3.88 -0.90
C ARG A 11 10.14 -3.95 -1.07
N PHE A 12 10.73 -3.14 -1.93
CA PHE A 12 12.18 -3.03 -2.11
C PHE A 12 12.91 -2.75 -0.78
N LEU A 13 12.42 -1.80 0.02
CA LEU A 13 13.01 -1.46 1.32
C LEU A 13 12.70 -2.52 2.40
N GLN A 14 11.51 -3.10 2.38
CA GLN A 14 11.10 -4.15 3.32
C GLN A 14 11.95 -5.42 3.15
N CYS A 15 12.20 -5.87 1.92
CA CYS A 15 13.05 -7.04 1.66
C CYS A 15 14.48 -6.86 2.21
N GLN A 16 14.96 -5.62 2.27
CA GLN A 16 16.26 -5.25 2.85
C GLN A 16 16.21 -5.02 4.37
N LEU A 17 15.08 -5.33 5.02
CA LEU A 17 14.84 -5.12 6.46
C LEU A 17 14.90 -3.64 6.89
N LYS A 18 14.75 -2.69 5.95
CA LYS A 18 14.77 -1.25 6.21
C LYS A 18 13.38 -0.71 6.54
N ASN A 19 12.59 -1.42 7.35
CA ASN A 19 11.19 -1.10 7.62
C ASN A 19 10.98 0.24 8.35
N HIS A 20 12.01 0.79 9.00
CA HIS A 20 11.93 2.11 9.61
C HIS A 20 11.73 3.23 8.58
N VAL A 21 12.23 3.06 7.35
CA VAL A 21 12.11 4.05 6.27
C VAL A 21 10.66 4.21 5.80
N PRO A 22 9.92 3.14 5.41
CA PRO A 22 8.51 3.28 5.08
C PRO A 22 7.63 3.68 6.27
N ALA A 23 8.00 3.32 7.50
CA ALA A 23 7.31 3.83 8.69
C ALA A 23 7.47 5.36 8.83
N PHE A 24 8.70 5.87 8.67
CA PHE A 24 8.98 7.30 8.68
C PHE A 24 8.27 8.03 7.53
N ALA A 25 8.32 7.49 6.31
CA ALA A 25 7.63 8.06 5.15
C ALA A 25 6.12 8.15 5.36
N ALA A 26 5.50 7.11 5.96
CA ALA A 26 4.09 7.12 6.30
C ALA A 26 3.76 8.18 7.36
N ALA A 27 4.60 8.35 8.38
CA ALA A 27 4.43 9.39 9.40
C ALA A 27 4.51 10.80 8.80
N VAL A 28 5.49 11.06 7.93
CA VAL A 28 5.62 12.34 7.21
C VAL A 28 4.41 12.57 6.31
N ALA A 29 4.00 11.57 5.54
CA ALA A 29 2.83 11.66 4.66
C ALA A 29 1.54 11.96 5.44
N LEU A 30 1.38 11.41 6.65
CA LEU A 30 0.25 11.69 7.53
C LEU A 30 0.25 13.15 8.00
N VAL A 31 1.39 13.68 8.46
CA VAL A 31 1.50 15.08 8.89
C VAL A 31 1.19 16.03 7.73
N VAL A 32 1.75 15.76 6.55
CA VAL A 32 1.44 16.52 5.34
C VAL A 32 -0.04 16.38 4.97
N HIS A 33 -0.62 15.18 5.10
CA HIS A 33 -2.04 14.97 4.82
C HIS A 33 -2.93 15.84 5.69
N LEU A 34 -2.68 15.89 7.01
CA LEU A 34 -3.44 16.73 7.94
C LEU A 34 -3.35 18.20 7.56
N PHE A 35 -2.14 18.68 7.25
CA PHE A 35 -1.92 20.07 6.82
C PHE A 35 -2.64 20.40 5.52
N VAL A 36 -2.48 19.56 4.49
CA VAL A 36 -3.09 19.79 3.17
C VAL A 36 -4.62 19.66 3.24
N CYS A 37 -5.15 18.72 4.03
CA CYS A 37 -6.59 18.64 4.32
C CYS A 37 -7.11 19.92 4.95
N TRP A 38 -6.44 20.43 5.99
CA TRP A 38 -6.84 21.69 6.60
C TRP A 38 -6.81 22.85 5.60
N LEU A 39 -5.72 22.98 4.84
CA LEU A 39 -5.53 24.05 3.88
C LEU A 39 -6.54 23.99 2.72
N PHE A 40 -6.75 22.83 2.11
CA PHE A 40 -7.56 22.71 0.89
C PHE A 40 -9.06 22.77 1.19
N VAL A 41 -9.47 22.19 2.33
CA VAL A 41 -10.89 22.14 2.72
C VAL A 41 -11.31 23.44 3.38
N TYR A 42 -10.57 23.93 4.39
CA TYR A 42 -10.98 25.11 5.16
C TYR A 42 -10.38 26.41 4.64
N GLY A 43 -9.10 26.40 4.26
CA GLY A 43 -8.40 27.59 3.77
C GLY A 43 -8.85 28.00 2.37
N LEU A 44 -8.69 27.10 1.41
CA LEU A 44 -8.93 27.34 -0.02
C LEU A 44 -10.36 26.99 -0.46
N LYS A 45 -11.12 26.24 0.36
CA LYS A 45 -12.52 25.86 0.10
C LYS A 45 -12.74 25.24 -1.29
N LEU A 46 -11.82 24.38 -1.71
CA LEU A 46 -11.79 23.78 -3.05
C LEU A 46 -12.87 22.69 -3.28
N GLY A 47 -13.81 22.53 -2.33
CA GLY A 47 -14.89 21.55 -2.39
C GLY A 47 -14.39 20.11 -2.48
N ILE A 48 -15.22 19.24 -3.05
CA ILE A 48 -14.97 17.78 -3.15
C ILE A 48 -13.72 17.48 -3.97
N VAL A 49 -13.46 18.25 -5.03
CA VAL A 49 -12.27 18.07 -5.88
C VAL A 49 -10.99 18.32 -5.08
N GLY A 50 -10.97 19.37 -4.25
CA GLY A 50 -9.86 19.63 -3.33
C GLY A 50 -9.65 18.51 -2.31
N THR A 51 -10.73 18.00 -1.73
CA THR A 51 -10.68 16.87 -0.79
C THR A 51 -10.08 15.61 -1.42
N MET A 52 -10.43 15.30 -2.67
CA MET A 52 -9.82 14.16 -3.37
C MET A 52 -8.33 14.40 -3.71
N ALA A 53 -7.98 15.65 -4.01
CA ALA A 53 -6.60 16.02 -4.31
C ALA A 53 -5.67 15.86 -3.10
N THR A 54 -6.15 16.10 -1.86
CA THR A 54 -5.31 16.00 -0.64
C THR A 54 -4.75 14.60 -0.44
N VAL A 55 -5.57 13.57 -0.69
CA VAL A 55 -5.15 12.17 -0.64
C VAL A 55 -4.05 11.91 -1.67
N SER A 56 -4.22 12.43 -2.89
CA SER A 56 -3.25 12.26 -3.97
C SER A 56 -1.89 12.89 -3.62
N VAL A 57 -1.88 14.09 -3.04
CA VAL A 57 -0.65 14.77 -2.59
C VAL A 57 0.09 13.93 -1.55
N SER A 58 -0.62 13.40 -0.55
CA SER A 58 -0.01 12.59 0.51
C SER A 58 0.62 11.30 -0.01
N TRP A 59 -0.02 10.63 -0.96
CA TRP A 59 0.57 9.45 -1.60
C TRP A 59 1.84 9.78 -2.38
N TRP A 60 1.88 10.92 -3.07
CA TRP A 60 3.08 11.36 -3.78
C TRP A 60 4.21 11.74 -2.82
N VAL A 61 3.93 12.38 -1.69
CA VAL A 61 4.94 12.62 -0.65
C VAL A 61 5.56 11.30 -0.18
N ASN A 62 4.73 10.27 0.07
CA ASN A 62 5.25 8.96 0.43
C ASN A 62 6.18 8.39 -0.66
N VAL A 63 5.78 8.44 -1.93
CA VAL A 63 6.64 7.99 -3.06
C VAL A 63 7.97 8.75 -3.09
N LEU A 64 7.93 10.08 -2.96
CA LEU A 64 9.12 10.92 -3.03
C LEU A 64 10.10 10.61 -1.89
N VAL A 65 9.62 10.41 -0.66
CA VAL A 65 10.48 10.07 0.48
C VAL A 65 11.17 8.71 0.28
N LEU A 66 10.42 7.69 -0.15
CA LEU A 66 10.97 6.35 -0.39
C LEU A 66 11.98 6.32 -1.55
N LEU A 67 11.67 7.05 -2.63
CA LEU A 67 12.54 7.15 -3.79
C LEU A 67 13.80 7.94 -3.46
N ALA A 68 13.68 9.08 -2.78
CA ALA A 68 14.82 9.89 -2.35
C ALA A 68 15.75 9.08 -1.44
N TYR A 69 15.22 8.34 -0.46
CA TYR A 69 16.06 7.49 0.38
C TYR A 69 16.83 6.45 -0.45
N SER A 70 16.17 5.79 -1.41
CA SER A 70 16.79 4.76 -2.24
C SER A 70 17.89 5.33 -3.15
N VAL A 71 17.62 6.46 -3.82
CA VAL A 71 18.52 7.06 -4.82
C VAL A 71 19.65 7.87 -4.18
N CYS A 72 19.42 8.53 -3.04
CA CYS A 72 20.42 9.35 -2.35
C CYS A 72 21.38 8.55 -1.46
N GLY A 73 21.64 7.28 -1.80
CA GLY A 73 22.63 6.44 -1.12
C GLY A 73 22.12 5.63 0.07
N GLY A 74 20.80 5.55 0.29
CA GLY A 74 20.23 4.67 1.30
C GLY A 74 20.37 3.18 0.97
N CYS A 75 20.56 2.81 -0.31
CA CYS A 75 20.62 1.42 -0.77
C CYS A 75 21.77 1.17 -1.77
N PRO A 76 23.05 1.45 -1.43
CA PRO A 76 24.14 1.47 -2.41
C PRO A 76 24.48 0.09 -2.99
N LEU A 77 24.20 -1.00 -2.25
CA LEU A 77 24.49 -2.36 -2.69
C LEU A 77 23.39 -2.96 -3.60
N THR A 78 22.19 -2.42 -3.53
CA THR A 78 20.98 -2.98 -4.16
C THR A 78 20.37 -2.04 -5.21
N TRP A 79 20.74 -0.76 -5.19
CA TRP A 79 20.35 0.24 -6.16
C TRP A 79 21.58 0.72 -6.95
N PRO A 80 21.90 0.08 -8.10
CA PRO A 80 22.99 0.51 -8.97
C PRO A 80 22.62 1.71 -9.86
N GLY A 81 21.39 2.22 -9.76
CA GLY A 81 20.83 3.23 -10.66
C GLY A 81 19.85 2.65 -11.66
N PHE A 82 19.39 3.49 -12.58
CA PHE A 82 18.49 3.05 -13.65
C PHE A 82 19.26 2.27 -14.71
N SER A 83 18.79 1.06 -15.01
CA SER A 83 19.35 0.16 -16.02
C SER A 83 18.22 -0.46 -16.84
N SER A 84 18.49 -0.77 -18.11
CA SER A 84 17.55 -1.53 -18.96
C SER A 84 17.31 -2.95 -18.45
N GLU A 85 18.20 -3.46 -17.59
CA GLU A 85 18.03 -4.73 -16.89
C GLU A 85 16.74 -4.76 -16.05
N ALA A 86 16.22 -3.60 -15.62
CA ALA A 86 14.95 -3.51 -14.89
C ALA A 86 13.74 -4.01 -15.70
N PHE A 87 13.85 -4.08 -17.03
CA PHE A 87 12.80 -4.62 -17.91
C PHE A 87 12.96 -6.12 -18.19
N THR A 88 13.96 -6.78 -17.61
CA THR A 88 14.15 -8.23 -17.73
C THR A 88 13.26 -8.97 -16.72
N GLY A 89 12.77 -10.16 -17.07
CA GLY A 89 11.99 -11.00 -16.16
C GLY A 89 10.56 -10.52 -15.86
N LEU A 90 10.07 -9.46 -16.52
CA LEU A 90 8.73 -8.91 -16.28
C LEU A 90 7.60 -9.93 -16.50
N TRP A 91 7.75 -10.84 -17.46
CA TRP A 91 6.75 -11.89 -17.72
C TRP A 91 6.65 -12.89 -16.57
N GLU A 92 7.77 -13.35 -16.03
CA GLU A 92 7.77 -14.25 -14.87
C GLU A 92 7.25 -13.54 -13.62
N PHE A 93 7.63 -12.26 -13.43
CA PHE A 93 7.07 -11.44 -12.36
C PHE A 93 5.55 -11.29 -12.49
N LEU A 94 5.04 -11.04 -13.70
CA LEU A 94 3.61 -10.95 -13.99
C LEU A 94 2.91 -12.27 -13.66
N LYS A 95 3.46 -13.40 -14.11
CA LYS A 95 2.90 -14.74 -13.88
C LYS A 95 2.84 -15.07 -12.39
N LEU A 96 3.89 -14.74 -11.64
CA LEU A 96 3.92 -14.94 -10.18
C LEU A 96 2.93 -14.00 -9.47
N SER A 97 2.87 -12.74 -9.90
CA SER A 97 1.98 -11.73 -9.30
C SER A 97 0.51 -11.92 -9.67
N ALA A 98 0.21 -12.66 -10.74
CA ALA A 98 -1.16 -12.86 -11.22
C ALA A 98 -2.02 -13.58 -10.17
N SER A 99 -1.49 -14.59 -9.49
CA SER A 99 -2.24 -15.31 -8.45
C SER A 99 -2.61 -14.40 -7.28
N SER A 100 -1.65 -13.63 -6.77
CA SER A 100 -1.88 -12.64 -5.71
C SER A 100 -2.80 -11.51 -6.17
N GLY A 101 -2.68 -11.08 -7.42
CA GLY A 101 -3.55 -10.06 -8.02
C GLY A 101 -4.99 -10.52 -8.12
N VAL A 102 -5.23 -11.75 -8.60
CA VAL A 102 -6.58 -12.34 -8.67
C VAL A 102 -7.18 -12.47 -7.28
N MET A 103 -6.42 -12.95 -6.30
CA MET A 103 -6.88 -13.06 -4.91
C MET A 103 -7.37 -11.72 -4.35
N LEU A 104 -6.57 -10.65 -4.47
CA LEU A 104 -6.93 -9.30 -4.00
C LEU A 104 -8.11 -8.71 -4.79
N CYS A 105 -8.17 -8.94 -6.10
CA CYS A 105 -9.28 -8.49 -6.94
C CYS A 105 -10.59 -9.15 -6.53
N LEU A 106 -10.59 -10.47 -6.31
CA LEU A 106 -11.78 -11.22 -5.88
C LEU A 106 -12.28 -10.74 -4.52
N GLU A 107 -11.38 -10.49 -3.58
CA GLU A 107 -11.72 -9.93 -2.26
C GLU A 107 -12.40 -8.55 -2.39
N ASN A 108 -11.80 -7.63 -3.14
CA ASN A 108 -12.37 -6.29 -3.32
C ASN A 108 -13.69 -6.31 -4.13
N TRP A 109 -13.82 -7.20 -5.13
CA TRP A 109 -15.07 -7.38 -5.86
C TRP A 109 -16.16 -7.96 -4.96
N TYR A 110 -15.84 -8.93 -4.11
CA TYR A 110 -16.77 -9.48 -3.14
C TYR A 110 -17.37 -8.38 -2.25
N TYR A 111 -16.54 -7.49 -1.67
CA TYR A 111 -17.05 -6.38 -0.86
C TYR A 111 -17.92 -5.40 -1.66
N ARG A 112 -17.57 -5.11 -2.92
CA ARG A 112 -18.39 -4.24 -3.79
C ARG A 112 -19.73 -4.86 -4.12
N ILE A 113 -19.76 -6.18 -4.38
CA ILE A 113 -21.00 -6.91 -4.64
C ILE A 113 -21.89 -6.88 -3.39
N LEU A 114 -21.33 -7.11 -2.20
CA LEU A 114 -22.07 -7.00 -0.94
C LEU A 114 -22.74 -5.63 -0.79
N ILE A 115 -21.99 -4.54 -1.01
CA ILE A 115 -22.52 -3.18 -0.93
C ILE A 115 -23.68 -2.98 -1.92
N ILE A 116 -23.53 -3.43 -3.17
CA ILE A 116 -24.59 -3.33 -4.20
C ILE A 116 -25.84 -4.12 -3.78
N MET A 117 -25.67 -5.34 -3.28
CA MET A 117 -26.79 -6.18 -2.81
C MET A 117 -27.52 -5.56 -1.63
N THR A 118 -26.78 -5.04 -0.65
CA THR A 118 -27.33 -4.35 0.53
C THR A 118 -28.08 -3.07 0.15
N GLY A 119 -27.66 -2.42 -0.94
CA GLY A 119 -28.36 -1.27 -1.53
C GLY A 119 -29.75 -1.58 -2.10
N ASN A 120 -30.12 -2.85 -2.25
CA ASN A 120 -31.44 -3.28 -2.76
C ASN A 120 -32.41 -3.74 -1.65
N LEU A 121 -32.07 -3.53 -0.37
CA LEU A 121 -32.93 -3.90 0.74
C LEU A 121 -34.00 -2.83 1.00
N LEU A 122 -35.13 -3.23 1.62
CA LEU A 122 -36.24 -2.33 1.98
C LEU A 122 -35.77 -1.08 2.76
N ASN A 123 -34.74 -1.22 3.60
CA ASN A 123 -34.09 -0.14 4.34
C ASN A 123 -32.64 0.09 3.88
N ALA A 124 -32.43 0.18 2.56
CA ALA A 124 -31.12 0.25 1.92
C ALA A 124 -30.15 1.26 2.55
N ARG A 125 -30.63 2.46 2.92
CA ARG A 125 -29.77 3.48 3.56
C ARG A 125 -29.16 2.96 4.86
N ILE A 126 -30.01 2.52 5.81
CA ILE A 126 -29.56 2.04 7.12
C ILE A 126 -28.66 0.80 6.95
N ALA A 127 -29.01 -0.09 6.02
CA ALA A 127 -28.26 -1.32 5.78
C ALA A 127 -26.88 -1.07 5.14
N VAL A 128 -26.78 -0.16 4.17
CA VAL A 128 -25.50 0.21 3.54
C VAL A 128 -24.62 1.00 4.50
N ASP A 129 -25.21 1.91 5.28
CA ASP A 129 -24.47 2.68 6.29
C ASP A 129 -23.90 1.77 7.37
N SER A 130 -24.70 0.82 7.90
CA SER A 130 -24.24 -0.14 8.90
C SER A 130 -23.17 -1.09 8.35
N LEU A 131 -23.37 -1.61 7.14
CA LEU A 131 -22.38 -2.45 6.47
C LEU A 131 -21.06 -1.70 6.26
N SER A 132 -21.11 -0.42 5.85
CA SER A 132 -19.92 0.40 5.62
C SER A 132 -19.12 0.63 6.89
N ILE A 133 -19.79 0.83 8.03
CA ILE A 133 -19.14 0.92 9.35
C ILE A 133 -18.48 -0.42 9.70
N CYS A 134 -19.19 -1.54 9.55
CA CYS A 134 -18.66 -2.87 9.84
C CYS A 134 -17.42 -3.17 8.98
N LEU A 135 -17.49 -2.95 7.67
CA LEU A 135 -16.36 -3.14 6.75
C LEU A 135 -15.17 -2.25 7.10
N SER A 136 -15.41 -1.02 7.55
CA SER A 136 -14.35 -0.11 8.00
C SER A 136 -13.63 -0.66 9.22
N ILE A 137 -14.36 -1.15 10.23
CA ILE A 137 -13.79 -1.74 11.45
C ILE A 137 -13.02 -3.02 11.10
N SER A 138 -13.59 -3.91 10.29
CA SER A 138 -12.89 -5.12 9.83
C SER A 138 -11.62 -4.79 9.05
N GLY A 139 -11.64 -3.74 8.23
CA GLY A 139 -10.46 -3.27 7.52
C GLY A 139 -9.33 -2.80 8.44
N TRP A 140 -9.66 -2.15 9.56
CA TRP A 140 -8.68 -1.74 10.57
C TRP A 140 -8.11 -2.95 11.32
N GLU A 141 -8.97 -3.86 11.74
CA GLU A 141 -8.58 -5.09 12.41
C GLU A 141 -7.62 -5.92 11.54
N MET A 142 -7.93 -6.04 10.25
CA MET A 142 -7.14 -6.83 9.28
C MET A 142 -5.72 -6.30 9.08
N MET A 143 -5.43 -5.02 9.39
CA MET A 143 -4.05 -4.49 9.27
C MET A 143 -3.06 -5.18 10.21
N ILE A 144 -3.53 -5.69 11.35
CA ILE A 144 -2.69 -6.40 12.33
C ILE A 144 -2.17 -7.72 11.74
N PRO A 145 -3.02 -8.69 11.33
CA PRO A 145 -2.54 -9.92 10.70
C PRO A 145 -1.81 -9.67 9.39
N LEU A 146 -2.19 -8.65 8.62
CA LEU A 146 -1.49 -8.28 7.39
C LEU A 146 -0.05 -7.82 7.66
N ALA A 147 0.19 -7.08 8.75
CA ALA A 147 1.52 -6.67 9.16
C ALA A 147 2.40 -7.88 9.54
N PHE A 148 1.85 -8.84 10.28
CA PHE A 148 2.54 -10.09 10.57
C PHE A 148 2.84 -10.87 9.29
N PHE A 149 1.86 -11.05 8.40
CA PHE A 149 2.03 -11.72 7.11
C PHE A 149 3.12 -11.07 6.25
N ALA A 150 3.15 -9.74 6.18
CA ALA A 150 4.18 -9.02 5.45
C ALA A 150 5.57 -9.19 6.09
N GLY A 151 5.66 -9.14 7.42
CA GLY A 151 6.90 -9.30 8.16
C GLY A 151 7.47 -10.72 8.07
N THR A 152 6.64 -11.73 8.31
CA THR A 152 7.02 -13.15 8.19
C THR A 152 7.37 -13.51 6.76
N GLY A 153 6.59 -13.05 5.78
CA GLY A 153 6.85 -13.29 4.36
C GLY A 153 8.23 -12.79 3.92
N VAL A 154 8.63 -11.59 4.35
CA VAL A 154 9.98 -11.05 4.09
C VAL A 154 11.06 -11.92 4.76
N ARG A 155 10.86 -12.33 6.01
CA ARG A 155 11.86 -13.11 6.75
C ARG A 155 12.04 -14.50 6.14
N VAL A 156 10.95 -15.21 5.89
CA VAL A 156 10.97 -16.54 5.25
C VAL A 156 11.62 -16.46 3.87
N ALA A 157 11.28 -15.45 3.06
CA ALA A 157 11.89 -15.27 1.75
C ALA A 157 13.42 -15.03 1.84
N ASN A 158 13.88 -14.22 2.79
CA ASN A 158 15.30 -13.96 2.99
C ASN A 158 16.06 -15.20 3.47
N GLU A 159 15.50 -15.97 4.41
CA GLU A 159 16.11 -17.22 4.90
C GLU A 159 16.19 -18.28 3.82
N LEU A 160 15.13 -18.45 3.02
CA LEU A 160 15.13 -19.35 1.87
C LEU A 160 16.14 -18.92 0.81
N GLY A 161 16.23 -17.62 0.52
CA GLY A 161 17.23 -17.06 -0.40
C GLY A 161 18.68 -17.26 0.06
N ALA A 162 18.90 -17.33 1.38
CA ALA A 162 20.19 -17.67 1.98
C ALA A 162 20.46 -19.19 2.08
N GLY A 163 19.53 -20.04 1.63
CA GLY A 163 19.63 -21.49 1.75
C GLY A 163 19.40 -22.03 3.18
N ASN A 164 18.88 -21.20 4.09
CA ASN A 164 18.65 -21.57 5.49
C ASN A 164 17.22 -22.08 5.72
N GLY A 165 16.97 -23.33 5.32
CA GLY A 165 15.66 -23.97 5.54
C GLY A 165 15.26 -24.11 7.02
N LYS A 166 16.22 -24.09 7.95
CA LYS A 166 15.93 -24.12 9.40
C LYS A 166 15.46 -22.77 9.92
N GLY A 167 16.02 -21.66 9.42
CA GLY A 167 15.58 -20.31 9.77
C GLY A 167 14.24 -19.93 9.13
N ALA A 168 13.92 -20.52 7.99
CA ALA A 168 12.64 -20.31 7.30
C ALA A 168 11.45 -21.04 7.94
N ARG A 169 11.70 -22.10 8.72
CA ARG A 169 10.68 -22.95 9.37
C ARG A 169 10.38 -22.47 10.78
#